data_AF-A0A2N2XNT6-F1
#
_entry.id   AF-A0A2N2XNT6-F1
#
_cell.length_a   1.000
_cell.length_b   1.000
_cell.length_c   1.000
_cell.angle_alpha   90.00
_cell.angle_beta   90.00
_cell.angle_gamma   90.00
#
_symmetry.space_group_name_H-M   'P 1'
#
loop_
_entity.id
_entity.type
_entity.pdbx_description
1 polymer ?
#
loop_
_entity_poly.entity_id
_entity_poly.type
_entity_poly.pdbx_seq_one_letter_code
_entity_poly.pdbx_strand_id
1 'polypeptide(L)'
;MLFLATKAFSQDSPGFKEYDQTTWRLYQQRQWDSLIIVGKQAMASGNDYQYLNTRLGVAWFEKGNYRMASRYFGKALRLNQGDEFSREYLYFSMLYSGRSGGARSVTNGFSEAARQRLQLKSPVRPAYVYVELGPLNTNAINSLRDSYISGSDSIYGELNLPGNAFYFHAGGGFELGSFVTAYAAYSNLSLDRYERIELGDIDTIRRSYDFNQHEAYLNLSVEPVPGLRIVPSFHFIYNRSRPIIATYNQDSAAYNFHVKSYTNKDIATGIALYADFGLFDIALHGNYATLMNKTQAGGGAAITWFPSGNLDY
;
A
#
# COMPACT_ATOMS: atom_id res chain seq x y z
N MET A 1 -32.03 -36.40 -10.49
CA MET A 1 -31.60 -35.68 -11.72
C MET A 1 -32.49 -34.46 -11.88
N LEU A 2 -31.97 -33.27 -11.63
CA LEU A 2 -32.70 -32.02 -11.81
C LEU A 2 -32.19 -31.37 -13.11
N PHE A 3 -33.00 -31.37 -14.17
CA PHE A 3 -32.68 -30.68 -15.41
C PHE A 3 -32.88 -29.17 -15.18
N LEU A 4 -31.79 -28.43 -15.02
CA LEU A 4 -31.78 -26.97 -15.14
C LEU A 4 -31.94 -26.62 -16.63
N ALA A 5 -33.16 -26.22 -17.01
CA ALA A 5 -33.44 -25.67 -18.32
C ALA A 5 -32.67 -24.35 -18.49
N THR A 6 -31.61 -24.36 -19.28
CA THR A 6 -30.97 -23.15 -19.77
C THR A 6 -31.94 -22.45 -20.72
N LYS A 7 -32.50 -21.32 -20.30
CA LYS A 7 -33.17 -20.40 -21.22
C LYS A 7 -32.11 -19.88 -22.19
N ALA A 8 -32.13 -20.39 -23.42
CA ALA A 8 -31.46 -19.77 -24.54
C ALA A 8 -32.12 -18.41 -24.80
N PHE A 9 -31.50 -17.33 -24.31
CA PHE A 9 -31.86 -15.98 -24.72
C PHE A 9 -31.19 -15.71 -26.07
N SER A 10 -31.91 -16.01 -27.15
CA SER A 10 -31.64 -15.48 -28.49
C SER A 10 -32.88 -14.74 -28.97
N GLN A 11 -33.30 -13.74 -28.20
CA GLN A 11 -34.16 -12.68 -28.70
C GLN A 11 -33.30 -11.42 -28.76
N ASP A 12 -33.16 -10.85 -29.95
CA ASP A 12 -32.48 -9.56 -30.13
C ASP A 12 -33.10 -8.56 -29.17
N SER A 13 -32.28 -8.00 -28.27
CA SER A 13 -32.73 -6.96 -27.36
C SER A 13 -33.33 -5.81 -28.18
N PRO A 14 -34.52 -5.28 -27.81
CA PRO A 14 -35.12 -4.16 -28.52
C PRO A 14 -34.11 -3.02 -28.70
N GLY A 15 -33.97 -2.56 -29.94
CA GLY A 15 -33.04 -1.50 -30.32
C GLY A 15 -31.57 -1.93 -30.48
N PHE A 16 -31.20 -3.21 -30.26
CA PHE A 16 -29.81 -3.67 -30.41
C PHE A 16 -29.19 -3.26 -31.75
N LYS A 17 -29.87 -3.57 -32.86
CA LYS A 17 -29.39 -3.26 -34.22
C LYS A 17 -29.24 -1.76 -34.44
N GLU A 18 -30.18 -0.97 -33.96
CA GLU A 18 -30.15 0.49 -34.08
C GLU A 18 -28.99 1.10 -33.27
N TYR A 19 -28.84 0.67 -32.02
CA TYR A 19 -27.74 1.10 -31.16
C TYR A 19 -26.38 0.66 -31.70
N ASP A 20 -26.27 -0.57 -32.22
CA ASP A 20 -25.03 -1.06 -32.82
C ASP A 20 -24.65 -0.24 -34.06
N GLN A 21 -25.57 -0.06 -35.01
CA GLN A 21 -25.34 0.75 -36.20
C GLN A 21 -24.99 2.20 -35.85
N THR A 22 -25.72 2.80 -34.92
CA THR A 22 -25.51 4.19 -34.52
C THR A 22 -24.16 4.36 -33.83
N THR A 23 -23.85 3.54 -32.83
CA THR A 23 -22.59 3.63 -32.09
C THR A 23 -21.39 3.27 -32.97
N TRP A 24 -21.54 2.34 -33.91
CA TRP A 24 -20.53 2.05 -34.92
C TRP A 24 -20.26 3.25 -35.82
N ARG A 25 -21.30 3.89 -36.35
CA ARG A 25 -21.15 5.10 -37.17
C ARG A 25 -20.44 6.22 -36.40
N LEU A 26 -20.88 6.49 -35.17
CA LEU A 26 -20.28 7.52 -34.31
C LEU A 26 -18.80 7.21 -34.02
N TYR A 27 -18.46 5.94 -33.78
CA TYR A 27 -17.08 5.48 -33.61
C TYR A 27 -16.23 5.74 -34.86
N GLN A 28 -16.71 5.35 -36.05
CA GLN A 28 -16.01 5.58 -37.32
C GLN A 28 -15.80 7.07 -37.61
N GLN A 29 -16.78 7.90 -37.23
CA GLN A 29 -16.73 9.36 -37.39
C GLN A 29 -15.97 10.07 -36.25
N ARG A 30 -15.42 9.33 -35.28
CA ARG A 30 -14.71 9.87 -34.11
C ARG A 30 -15.55 10.87 -33.29
N GLN A 31 -16.87 10.71 -33.29
CA GLN A 31 -17.79 11.54 -32.53
C GLN A 31 -17.89 11.01 -31.09
N TRP A 32 -16.82 11.20 -30.31
CA TRP A 32 -16.63 10.57 -29.00
C TRP A 32 -17.69 10.95 -27.97
N ASP A 33 -18.01 12.24 -27.86
CA ASP A 33 -19.00 12.71 -26.88
C ASP A 33 -20.40 12.14 -27.20
N SER A 34 -20.80 12.16 -28.48
CA SER A 34 -22.04 11.54 -28.95
C SER A 34 -22.06 10.02 -28.74
N LEU A 35 -20.94 9.34 -29.02
CA LEU A 35 -20.80 7.89 -28.80
C LEU A 35 -20.97 7.54 -27.32
N ILE A 36 -20.40 8.33 -26.42
CA ILE A 36 -20.54 8.15 -24.97
C ILE A 36 -22.00 8.32 -24.54
N ILE A 37 -22.69 9.36 -25.04
CA ILE A 37 -24.11 9.62 -24.71
C ILE A 37 -24.99 8.46 -25.20
N VAL A 38 -24.93 8.12 -26.49
CA VAL A 38 -25.76 7.07 -27.09
C VAL A 38 -25.42 5.70 -26.50
N GLY A 39 -24.15 5.40 -26.25
CA GLY A 39 -23.76 4.11 -25.67
C GLY A 39 -24.20 3.95 -24.22
N LYS A 40 -24.22 5.03 -23.41
CA LYS A 40 -24.81 5.00 -22.07
C LYS A 40 -26.33 4.78 -22.12
N GLN A 41 -27.02 5.38 -23.08
CA GLN A 41 -28.46 5.15 -23.31
C GLN A 41 -28.72 3.69 -23.69
N ALA A 42 -27.95 3.14 -24.63
CA ALA A 42 -28.05 1.74 -25.04
C ALA A 42 -27.92 0.79 -23.83
N MET A 43 -26.91 1.01 -22.98
CA MET A 43 -26.71 0.23 -21.75
C MET A 43 -27.88 0.37 -20.77
N ALA A 44 -28.41 1.59 -20.58
CA ALA A 44 -29.57 1.82 -19.71
C ALA A 44 -30.84 1.11 -20.24
N SER A 45 -30.95 0.92 -21.55
CA SER A 45 -32.01 0.13 -22.19
C SER A 45 -31.73 -1.38 -22.22
N GLY A 46 -30.71 -1.88 -21.52
CA GLY A 46 -30.36 -3.30 -21.46
C GLY A 46 -29.48 -3.82 -22.60
N ASN A 47 -29.03 -2.94 -23.52
CA ASN A 47 -28.12 -3.29 -24.60
C ASN A 47 -26.66 -3.12 -24.15
N ASP A 48 -26.13 -4.09 -23.38
CA ASP A 48 -24.74 -4.12 -22.90
C ASP A 48 -23.98 -5.31 -23.49
N TYR A 49 -23.19 -5.06 -24.55
CA TYR A 49 -22.46 -6.08 -25.30
C TYR A 49 -21.00 -5.68 -25.53
N GLN A 50 -20.16 -6.65 -25.92
CA GLN A 50 -18.71 -6.46 -25.97
C GLN A 50 -18.28 -5.31 -26.88
N TYR A 51 -18.73 -5.28 -28.14
CA TYR A 51 -18.37 -4.20 -29.07
C TYR A 51 -18.77 -2.80 -28.59
N LEU A 52 -19.93 -2.64 -27.93
CA LEU A 52 -20.33 -1.37 -27.35
C LEU A 52 -19.34 -0.93 -26.26
N ASN A 53 -18.97 -1.85 -25.37
CA ASN A 53 -17.99 -1.56 -24.32
C ASN A 53 -16.61 -1.21 -24.91
N THR A 54 -16.16 -1.91 -25.94
CA THR A 54 -14.91 -1.58 -26.64
C THR A 54 -14.96 -0.18 -27.26
N ARG A 55 -16.04 0.16 -27.98
CA ARG A 55 -16.23 1.51 -28.57
C ARG A 55 -16.27 2.61 -27.52
N LEU A 56 -16.97 2.38 -26.41
CA LEU A 56 -16.99 3.31 -25.28
C LEU A 56 -15.62 3.44 -24.62
N GLY A 57 -14.89 2.34 -24.46
CA GLY A 57 -13.51 2.34 -23.97
C GLY A 57 -12.61 3.22 -24.82
N VAL A 58 -12.67 3.07 -26.15
CA VAL A 58 -11.91 3.91 -27.08
C VAL A 58 -12.33 5.37 -26.97
N ALA A 59 -13.64 5.66 -26.95
CA ALA A 59 -14.11 7.04 -26.81
C ALA A 59 -13.54 7.71 -25.54
N TRP A 60 -13.58 7.04 -24.39
CA TRP A 60 -13.00 7.59 -23.16
C TRP A 60 -11.48 7.69 -23.19
N PHE A 61 -10.80 6.75 -23.85
CA PHE A 61 -9.35 6.77 -24.02
C PHE A 61 -8.92 7.98 -24.86
N GLU A 62 -9.60 8.23 -25.97
CA GLU A 62 -9.38 9.38 -26.85
C GLU A 62 -9.73 10.72 -26.18
N LYS A 63 -10.64 10.70 -25.19
CA LYS A 63 -10.92 11.85 -24.32
C LYS A 63 -9.87 12.05 -23.21
N GLY A 64 -8.86 11.20 -23.11
CA GLY A 64 -7.86 11.22 -22.04
C GLY A 64 -8.36 10.68 -20.70
N ASN A 65 -9.62 10.22 -20.60
CA ASN A 65 -10.16 9.67 -19.36
C ASN A 65 -9.83 8.18 -19.25
N TYR A 66 -8.56 7.89 -18.95
CA TYR A 66 -8.03 6.53 -18.93
C TYR A 66 -8.66 5.66 -17.83
N ARG A 67 -9.14 6.25 -16.74
CA ARG A 67 -9.90 5.55 -15.71
C ARG A 67 -11.23 5.03 -16.24
N MET A 68 -12.04 5.85 -16.89
CA MET A 68 -13.27 5.37 -17.52
C MET A 68 -13.01 4.41 -18.67
N ALA A 69 -11.99 4.68 -19.49
CA ALA A 69 -11.57 3.76 -20.54
C ALA A 69 -11.30 2.35 -20.00
N SER A 70 -10.48 2.25 -18.95
CA SER A 70 -10.16 0.97 -18.31
C SER A 70 -11.40 0.21 -17.79
N ARG A 71 -12.40 0.94 -17.27
CA ARG A 71 -13.65 0.33 -16.81
C ARG A 71 -14.41 -0.33 -17.96
N TYR A 72 -14.51 0.35 -19.10
CA TYR A 72 -15.21 -0.16 -20.28
C TYR A 72 -14.43 -1.29 -20.98
N PHE A 73 -13.11 -1.18 -21.13
CA PHE A 73 -12.30 -2.29 -21.64
C PHE A 73 -12.35 -3.52 -20.71
N GLY A 74 -12.32 -3.31 -19.39
CA GLY A 74 -12.53 -4.38 -18.42
C GLY A 74 -13.91 -5.04 -18.55
N LYS A 75 -14.96 -4.28 -18.85
CA LYS A 75 -16.28 -4.84 -19.18
C LYS A 75 -16.26 -5.66 -20.47
N ALA A 76 -15.63 -5.14 -21.54
CA ALA A 76 -15.50 -5.86 -22.81
C ALA A 76 -14.78 -7.21 -22.62
N LEU A 77 -13.69 -7.24 -21.86
CA LEU A 77 -12.92 -8.46 -21.59
C LEU A 77 -13.64 -9.48 -20.69
N ARG A 78 -14.59 -9.05 -19.86
CA ARG A 78 -15.46 -10.00 -19.13
C ARG A 78 -16.40 -10.74 -20.07
N LEU A 79 -16.82 -10.12 -21.16
CA LEU A 79 -17.67 -10.72 -22.18
C LEU A 79 -16.86 -11.53 -23.21
N ASN A 80 -15.64 -11.09 -23.52
CA ASN A 80 -14.71 -11.82 -24.38
C ASN A 80 -13.27 -11.67 -23.89
N GLN A 81 -12.76 -12.67 -23.17
CA GLN A 81 -11.40 -12.65 -22.64
C GLN A 81 -10.33 -12.74 -23.76
N GLY A 82 -10.67 -13.21 -24.96
CA GLY A 82 -9.75 -13.33 -26.09
C GLY A 82 -9.54 -12.03 -26.87
N ASP A 83 -10.26 -10.95 -26.55
CA ASP A 83 -10.17 -9.68 -27.28
C ASP A 83 -8.86 -8.94 -26.97
N GLU A 84 -7.84 -9.20 -27.79
CA GLU A 84 -6.51 -8.61 -27.65
C GLU A 84 -6.51 -7.09 -27.82
N PHE A 85 -7.42 -6.54 -28.65
CA PHE A 85 -7.57 -5.10 -28.81
C PHE A 85 -7.99 -4.44 -27.50
N SER A 86 -9.07 -4.92 -26.87
CA SER A 86 -9.51 -4.37 -25.58
C SER A 86 -8.48 -4.59 -24.47
N ARG A 87 -7.73 -5.69 -24.53
CA ARG A 87 -6.66 -5.98 -23.56
C ARG A 87 -5.50 -4.99 -23.65
N GLU A 88 -5.05 -4.68 -24.86
CA GLU A 88 -3.99 -3.70 -25.08
C GLU A 88 -4.41 -2.31 -24.62
N TYR A 89 -5.61 -1.88 -24.98
CA TYR A 89 -6.13 -0.61 -24.49
C TYR A 89 -6.34 -0.59 -22.97
N LEU A 90 -6.75 -1.70 -22.35
CA LEU A 90 -6.82 -1.79 -20.88
C LEU A 90 -5.43 -1.62 -20.25
N TYR A 91 -4.40 -2.25 -20.83
CA TYR A 91 -3.02 -2.12 -20.38
C TYR A 91 -2.56 -0.65 -20.41
N PHE A 92 -2.73 0.04 -21.55
CA PHE A 92 -2.36 1.46 -21.66
C PHE A 92 -3.23 2.38 -20.80
N SER A 93 -4.54 2.10 -20.70
CA SER A 93 -5.43 2.86 -19.82
C SER A 93 -4.98 2.78 -18.35
N MET A 94 -4.50 1.62 -17.90
CA MET A 94 -3.94 1.45 -16.56
C MET A 94 -2.61 2.22 -16.42
N LEU A 95 -1.71 2.13 -17.39
CA LEU A 95 -0.43 2.87 -17.37
C LEU A 95 -0.63 4.39 -17.34
N TYR A 96 -1.43 4.94 -18.25
CA TYR A 96 -1.63 6.40 -18.37
C TYR A 96 -2.46 7.01 -17.24
N SER A 97 -3.01 6.19 -16.35
CA SER A 97 -3.64 6.62 -15.09
C SER A 97 -2.79 6.29 -13.86
N GLY A 98 -1.53 5.91 -14.04
CA GLY A 98 -0.57 5.61 -12.95
C GLY A 98 -0.80 4.28 -12.24
N ARG A 99 -1.71 3.43 -12.72
CA ARG A 99 -2.04 2.13 -12.14
C ARG A 99 -1.11 1.05 -12.69
N SER A 100 0.18 1.17 -12.40
CA SER A 100 1.24 0.30 -12.96
C SER A 100 1.12 -1.17 -12.53
N GLY A 101 0.72 -1.44 -11.28
CA GLY A 101 0.40 -2.80 -10.82
C GLY A 101 -0.77 -3.41 -11.60
N GLY A 102 -1.81 -2.60 -11.83
CA GLY A 102 -2.98 -2.99 -12.60
C GLY A 102 -2.60 -3.31 -14.05
N ALA A 103 -1.81 -2.44 -14.68
CA ALA A 103 -1.27 -2.68 -16.02
C ALA A 103 -0.47 -4.00 -16.07
N ARG A 104 0.34 -4.29 -15.05
CA ARG A 104 1.10 -5.54 -14.99
C ARG A 104 0.20 -6.76 -14.91
N SER A 105 -0.88 -6.71 -14.12
CA SER A 105 -1.85 -7.81 -14.03
C SER A 105 -2.49 -8.13 -15.38
N VAL A 106 -2.73 -7.11 -16.22
CA VAL A 106 -3.28 -7.27 -17.59
C VAL A 106 -2.35 -8.11 -18.47
N THR A 107 -1.03 -8.02 -18.25
CA THR A 107 -0.04 -8.68 -19.11
C THR A 107 -0.16 -10.21 -19.13
N ASN A 108 -0.73 -10.79 -18.07
CA ASN A 108 -0.90 -12.24 -17.97
C ASN A 108 -1.74 -12.82 -19.12
N GLY A 109 -2.70 -12.06 -19.65
CA GLY A 109 -3.58 -12.53 -20.73
C GLY A 109 -3.11 -12.17 -22.14
N PHE A 110 -1.94 -11.56 -22.34
CA PHE A 110 -1.43 -11.31 -23.69
C PHE A 110 -0.89 -12.59 -24.34
N SER A 111 -1.10 -12.68 -25.66
CA SER A 111 -0.42 -13.67 -26.50
C SER A 111 1.09 -13.44 -26.52
N GLU A 112 1.86 -14.47 -26.89
CA GLU A 112 3.31 -14.33 -27.07
C GLU A 112 3.66 -13.27 -28.12
N ALA A 113 2.87 -13.18 -29.20
CA ALA A 113 3.04 -12.16 -30.23
C ALA A 113 2.87 -10.74 -29.66
N ALA A 114 1.83 -10.50 -28.84
CA ALA A 114 1.65 -9.21 -28.19
C ALA A 114 2.73 -8.91 -27.15
N ARG A 115 3.17 -9.90 -26.37
CA ARG A 115 4.27 -9.74 -25.40
C ARG A 115 5.56 -9.29 -26.09
N GLN A 116 5.89 -9.90 -27.23
CA GLN A 116 7.06 -9.54 -28.03
C GLN A 116 6.90 -8.15 -28.66
N ARG A 117 5.74 -7.86 -29.27
CA ARG A 117 5.44 -6.56 -29.89
C ARG A 117 5.51 -5.41 -28.90
N LEU A 118 4.97 -5.60 -27.69
CA LEU A 118 4.97 -4.62 -26.60
C LEU A 118 6.29 -4.62 -25.79
N GLN A 119 7.24 -5.49 -26.13
CA GLN A 119 8.54 -5.62 -25.45
C GLN A 119 8.39 -5.79 -23.93
N LEU A 120 7.42 -6.61 -23.50
CA LEU A 120 7.14 -6.81 -22.09
C LEU A 120 8.32 -7.53 -21.42
N LYS A 121 8.81 -6.93 -20.33
CA LYS A 121 9.92 -7.48 -19.54
C LYS A 121 9.51 -8.75 -18.79
N SER A 122 10.51 -9.52 -18.34
CA SER A 122 10.29 -10.64 -17.41
C SER A 122 9.42 -10.18 -16.23
N PRO A 123 8.37 -10.95 -15.88
CA PRO A 123 7.49 -10.59 -14.77
C PRO A 123 8.16 -10.80 -13.41
N VAL A 124 9.32 -11.48 -13.37
CA VAL A 124 10.14 -11.64 -12.16
C VAL A 124 11.46 -10.89 -12.33
N ARG A 125 11.67 -9.85 -11.52
CA ARG A 125 12.91 -9.04 -11.53
C ARG A 125 13.03 -8.14 -10.30
N PRO A 126 14.25 -7.75 -9.88
CA PRO A 126 14.40 -6.61 -8.98
C PRO A 126 13.93 -5.34 -9.70
N ALA A 127 13.09 -4.56 -9.03
CA ALA A 127 12.65 -3.25 -9.51
C ALA A 127 13.65 -2.16 -9.11
N TYR A 128 14.08 -2.18 -7.85
CA TYR A 128 15.10 -1.28 -7.30
C TYR A 128 15.70 -1.87 -6.03
N VAL A 129 16.90 -1.43 -5.69
CA VAL A 129 17.56 -1.66 -4.41
C VAL A 129 18.19 -0.35 -3.96
N TYR A 130 18.22 -0.11 -2.66
CA TYR A 130 18.89 1.06 -2.09
C TYR A 130 19.44 0.76 -0.71
N VAL A 131 20.41 1.58 -0.33
CA VAL A 131 21.04 1.58 0.98
C VAL A 131 21.08 3.02 1.47
N GLU A 132 20.72 3.22 2.72
CA GLU A 132 20.81 4.48 3.44
C GLU A 132 21.56 4.22 4.75
N LEU A 133 22.48 5.12 5.10
CA LEU A 133 23.18 5.07 6.37
C LEU A 133 23.60 6.47 6.77
N GLY A 134 23.72 6.71 8.07
CA GLY A 134 24.18 8.00 8.54
C GLY A 134 24.24 8.15 10.05
N PRO A 135 25.06 9.09 10.54
CA PRO A 135 25.05 9.49 11.93
C PRO A 135 23.82 10.35 12.23
N LEU A 136 23.29 10.18 13.44
CA LEU A 136 22.26 11.03 14.03
C LEU A 136 22.88 11.69 15.27
N ASN A 137 23.15 12.99 15.18
CA ASN A 137 23.81 13.72 16.25
C ASN A 137 22.79 14.49 17.09
N THR A 138 23.01 14.53 18.40
CA THR A 138 22.17 15.30 19.33
C THR A 138 23.02 15.95 20.41
N ASN A 139 22.58 17.12 20.87
CA ASN A 139 23.16 17.79 22.03
C ASN A 139 22.36 17.53 23.32
N ALA A 140 21.33 16.68 23.29
CA ALA A 140 20.41 16.47 24.42
C ALA A 140 21.12 16.14 25.73
N ILE A 141 22.11 15.23 25.69
CA ILE A 141 22.91 14.89 26.89
C ILE A 141 23.62 16.13 27.42
N ASN A 142 24.29 16.90 26.56
CA ASN A 142 25.05 18.07 27.00
C ASN A 142 24.14 19.19 27.53
N SER A 143 22.94 19.36 26.96
CA SER A 143 22.02 20.44 27.34
C SER A 143 21.12 20.10 28.52
N LEU A 144 20.82 18.82 28.75
CA LEU A 144 19.77 18.41 29.70
C LEU A 144 20.24 17.49 30.82
N ARG A 145 21.47 16.94 30.78
CA ARG A 145 21.92 15.97 31.82
C ARG A 145 21.87 16.52 33.25
N ASP A 146 22.02 17.84 33.38
CA ASP A 146 22.08 18.57 34.66
C ASP A 146 20.77 19.29 34.99
N SER A 147 19.70 19.09 34.19
CA SER A 147 18.36 19.63 34.46
C SER A 147 17.82 19.16 35.80
N TYR A 148 17.01 20.00 36.44
CA TYR A 148 16.26 19.66 37.64
C TYR A 148 15.06 18.77 37.28
N ILE A 149 15.01 17.55 37.81
CA ILE A 149 14.05 16.51 37.37
C ILE A 149 13.14 15.97 38.49
N SER A 150 13.46 16.24 39.76
CA SER A 150 12.73 15.77 40.93
C SER A 150 11.50 16.62 41.26
N GLY A 151 11.51 17.94 41.00
CA GLY A 151 10.43 18.82 41.45
C GLY A 151 10.45 19.03 42.98
N SER A 152 9.72 20.03 43.50
CA SER A 152 9.84 20.45 44.91
C SER A 152 9.37 19.40 45.92
N ASP A 153 8.48 18.50 45.49
CA ASP A 153 7.72 17.61 46.38
C ASP A 153 8.05 16.12 46.16
N SER A 154 9.03 15.79 45.29
CA SER A 154 9.46 14.40 45.06
C SER A 154 10.88 14.16 45.54
N ILE A 155 11.07 13.05 46.22
CA ILE A 155 12.39 12.52 46.57
C ILE A 155 12.97 11.64 45.45
N TYR A 156 12.27 11.42 44.34
CA TYR A 156 12.69 10.58 43.21
C TYR A 156 12.51 11.31 41.87
N GLY A 157 13.54 11.30 41.03
CA GLY A 157 13.49 11.79 39.65
C GLY A 157 14.28 10.89 38.71
N GLU A 158 13.77 10.68 37.50
CA GLU A 158 14.43 9.86 36.47
C GLU A 158 14.47 10.60 35.14
N LEU A 159 15.63 10.52 34.49
CA LEU A 159 15.90 11.17 33.23
C LEU A 159 16.58 10.19 32.29
N ASN A 160 15.98 9.99 31.11
CA ASN A 160 16.54 9.17 30.05
C ASN A 160 16.71 10.03 28.79
N LEU A 161 17.95 10.26 28.38
CA LEU A 161 18.31 11.14 27.26
C LEU A 161 18.89 10.33 26.10
N PRO A 162 18.46 10.60 24.86
CA PRO A 162 19.12 10.05 23.69
C PRO A 162 20.48 10.74 23.47
N GLY A 163 21.50 9.93 23.21
CA GLY A 163 22.81 10.36 22.72
C GLY A 163 22.90 10.25 21.21
N ASN A 164 24.12 10.26 20.69
CA ASN A 164 24.35 10.08 19.27
C ASN A 164 23.92 8.67 18.83
N ALA A 165 23.56 8.54 17.57
CA ALA A 165 23.20 7.29 16.97
C ALA A 165 23.82 7.11 15.60
N PHE A 166 23.86 5.87 15.14
CA PHE A 166 24.15 5.50 13.78
C PHE A 166 23.00 4.67 13.22
N TYR A 167 22.50 5.09 12.07
CA TYR A 167 21.41 4.43 11.36
C TYR A 167 21.94 3.73 10.12
N PHE A 168 21.41 2.55 9.85
CA PHE A 168 21.62 1.78 8.63
C PHE A 168 20.29 1.22 8.14
N HIS A 169 20.08 1.25 6.83
CA HIS A 169 18.92 0.69 6.17
C HIS A 169 19.28 0.17 4.80
N ALA A 170 18.77 -1.02 4.48
CA ALA A 170 18.87 -1.60 3.15
C ALA A 170 17.51 -2.16 2.76
N GLY A 171 17.04 -1.77 1.57
CA GLY A 171 15.71 -2.11 1.10
C GLY A 171 15.67 -2.32 -0.41
N GLY A 172 14.64 -3.02 -0.88
CA GLY A 172 14.44 -3.25 -2.30
C GLY A 172 13.03 -3.65 -2.65
N GLY A 173 12.62 -3.23 -3.85
CA GLY A 173 11.38 -3.64 -4.49
C GLY A 173 11.63 -4.74 -5.52
N PHE A 174 10.76 -5.73 -5.53
CA PHE A 174 10.82 -6.91 -6.39
C PHE A 174 9.48 -7.10 -7.12
N GLU A 175 9.57 -7.38 -8.40
CA GLU A 175 8.46 -7.87 -9.21
C GLU A 175 8.49 -9.39 -9.12
N LEU A 176 7.41 -10.00 -8.63
CA LEU A 176 7.30 -11.43 -8.38
C LEU A 176 6.14 -12.02 -9.21
N GLY A 177 6.20 -11.83 -10.51
CA GLY A 177 5.14 -12.23 -11.44
C GLY A 177 4.27 -11.04 -11.89
N SER A 178 3.20 -11.36 -12.62
CA SER A 178 2.29 -10.35 -13.17
C SER A 178 1.41 -9.69 -12.12
N PHE A 179 1.25 -10.32 -10.96
CA PHE A 179 0.28 -9.93 -9.94
C PHE A 179 0.91 -9.49 -8.63
N VAL A 180 2.18 -9.81 -8.36
CA VAL A 180 2.78 -9.57 -7.05
C VAL A 180 3.98 -8.65 -7.20
N THR A 181 3.99 -7.61 -6.38
CA THR A 181 5.18 -6.82 -6.07
C THR A 181 5.47 -6.97 -4.60
N ALA A 182 6.74 -7.09 -4.25
CA ALA A 182 7.19 -7.17 -2.87
C ALA A 182 8.16 -6.01 -2.60
N TYR A 183 8.07 -5.45 -1.42
CA TYR A 183 9.11 -4.59 -0.87
C TYR A 183 9.58 -5.21 0.44
N ALA A 184 10.88 -5.43 0.54
CA ALA A 184 11.52 -5.99 1.73
C ALA A 184 12.66 -5.08 2.16
N ALA A 185 12.79 -4.86 3.45
CA ALA A 185 13.86 -4.03 3.99
C ALA A 185 14.28 -4.46 5.39
N TYR A 186 15.52 -4.10 5.72
CA TYR A 186 16.10 -4.24 7.04
C TYR A 186 16.67 -2.90 7.50
N SER A 187 16.42 -2.53 8.75
CA SER A 187 17.01 -1.36 9.39
C SER A 187 17.73 -1.75 10.68
N ASN A 188 18.79 -1.02 10.99
CA ASN A 188 19.42 -1.03 12.31
C ASN A 188 19.61 0.40 12.81
N LEU A 189 19.31 0.61 14.08
CA LEU A 189 19.61 1.83 14.82
C LEU A 189 20.44 1.45 16.04
N SER A 190 21.66 1.96 16.12
CA SER A 190 22.49 1.91 17.32
C SER A 190 22.51 3.29 17.93
N LEU A 191 22.08 3.42 19.18
CA LEU A 191 21.85 4.69 19.86
C LEU A 191 22.48 4.64 21.25
N ASP A 192 23.34 5.60 21.54
CA ASP A 192 23.80 5.84 22.90
C ASP A 192 22.65 6.39 23.73
N ARG A 193 22.50 5.97 24.98
CA ARG A 193 21.56 6.55 25.93
C ARG A 193 22.27 6.92 27.22
N TYR A 194 21.82 8.02 27.81
CA TYR A 194 22.24 8.47 29.13
C TYR A 194 21.05 8.45 30.08
N GLU A 195 21.26 7.85 31.24
CA GLU A 195 20.27 7.72 32.29
C GLU A 195 20.80 8.34 33.58
N ARG A 196 19.95 9.14 34.22
CA ARG A 196 20.21 9.74 35.52
C ARG A 196 19.01 9.50 36.42
N ILE A 197 19.28 8.99 37.61
CA ILE A 197 18.29 8.80 38.67
C ILE A 197 18.74 9.63 39.87
N GLU A 198 17.87 10.50 40.36
CA GLU A 198 18.05 11.31 41.56
C GLU A 198 17.22 10.74 42.71
N LEU A 199 17.84 10.59 43.89
CA LEU A 199 17.15 10.30 45.14
C LEU A 199 17.51 11.31 46.23
N GLY A 200 16.59 12.25 46.49
CA GLY A 200 16.64 13.22 47.59
C GLY A 200 18.04 13.66 48.03
N ASP A 201 18.28 13.61 49.34
CA ASP A 201 19.50 14.12 49.99
C ASP A 201 20.69 13.13 50.00
N ILE A 202 20.64 12.05 49.20
CA ILE A 202 21.56 10.91 49.39
C ILE A 202 22.52 10.73 48.20
N ASP A 203 22.02 10.50 46.98
CA ASP A 203 22.89 10.21 45.83
C ASP A 203 22.20 10.38 44.45
N THR A 204 23.01 10.51 43.40
CA THR A 204 22.59 10.51 42.00
C THR A 204 23.29 9.40 41.22
N ILE A 205 22.51 8.46 40.69
CA ILE A 205 23.05 7.39 39.83
C ILE A 205 23.07 7.89 38.39
N ARG A 206 24.20 7.70 37.70
CA ARG A 206 24.37 8.07 36.29
C ARG A 206 24.95 6.90 35.51
N ARG A 207 24.42 6.65 34.32
CA ARG A 207 24.91 5.57 33.46
C ARG A 207 24.67 5.90 31.99
N SER A 208 25.65 5.53 31.16
CA SER A 208 25.44 5.45 29.71
C SER A 208 25.32 3.99 29.29
N TYR A 209 24.46 3.71 28.32
CA TYR A 209 24.28 2.37 27.77
C TYR A 209 23.81 2.43 26.31
N ASP A 210 24.05 1.34 25.58
CA ASP A 210 23.66 1.26 24.17
C ASP A 210 22.23 0.71 24.05
N PHE A 211 21.46 1.35 23.19
CA PHE A 211 20.19 0.86 22.67
C PHE A 211 20.40 0.41 21.22
N ASN A 212 20.04 -0.84 20.93
CA ASN A 212 20.10 -1.38 19.57
C ASN A 212 18.72 -1.85 19.15
N GLN A 213 18.25 -1.34 18.01
CA GLN A 213 16.98 -1.69 17.39
C GLN A 213 17.25 -2.27 16.01
N HIS A 214 16.67 -3.44 15.77
CA HIS A 214 16.68 -4.12 14.48
C HIS A 214 15.25 -4.18 13.98
N GLU A 215 15.04 -3.81 12.73
CA GLU A 215 13.73 -3.84 12.10
C GLU A 215 13.79 -4.64 10.81
N ALA A 216 12.77 -5.46 10.58
CA ALA A 216 12.54 -6.12 9.30
C ALA A 216 11.14 -5.76 8.81
N TYR A 217 11.05 -5.24 7.59
CA TYR A 217 9.80 -4.84 6.95
C TYR A 217 9.55 -5.68 5.70
N LEU A 218 8.31 -6.13 5.53
CA LEU A 218 7.83 -6.81 4.34
C LEU A 218 6.45 -6.26 3.96
N ASN A 219 6.33 -5.78 2.73
CA ASN A 219 5.06 -5.39 2.13
C ASN A 219 4.88 -6.17 0.83
N LEU A 220 3.71 -6.76 0.64
CA LEU A 220 3.35 -7.39 -0.63
C LEU A 220 2.18 -6.60 -1.21
N SER A 221 2.25 -6.20 -2.47
CA SER A 221 1.11 -5.64 -3.20
C SER A 221 0.69 -6.64 -4.26
N VAL A 222 -0.49 -7.22 -4.05
CA VAL A 222 -1.09 -8.29 -4.86
C VAL A 222 -2.26 -7.73 -5.66
N GLU A 223 -2.16 -7.74 -6.98
CA GLU A 223 -3.18 -7.29 -7.92
C GLU A 223 -3.63 -8.45 -8.82
N PRO A 224 -4.53 -9.33 -8.35
CA PRO A 224 -4.91 -10.54 -9.08
C PRO A 224 -5.73 -10.22 -10.33
N VAL A 225 -6.48 -9.12 -10.31
CA VAL A 225 -7.23 -8.59 -11.44
C VAL A 225 -7.04 -7.07 -11.52
N PRO A 226 -7.09 -6.48 -12.72
CA PRO A 226 -6.94 -5.04 -12.86
C PRO A 226 -8.03 -4.31 -12.07
N GLY A 227 -7.61 -3.41 -11.17
CA GLY A 227 -8.53 -2.62 -10.33
C GLY A 227 -8.83 -3.21 -8.94
N LEU A 228 -8.27 -4.37 -8.58
CA LEU A 228 -8.33 -4.91 -7.22
C LEU A 228 -6.91 -5.10 -6.69
N ARG A 229 -6.57 -4.45 -5.57
CA ARG A 229 -5.26 -4.56 -4.92
C ARG A 229 -5.40 -4.94 -3.46
N ILE A 230 -4.62 -5.93 -3.03
CA ILE A 230 -4.54 -6.40 -1.65
C ILE A 230 -3.10 -6.21 -1.19
N VAL A 231 -2.93 -5.54 -0.05
CA VAL A 231 -1.62 -5.15 0.47
C VAL A 231 -1.44 -5.62 1.91
N PRO A 232 -1.01 -6.88 2.15
CA PRO A 232 -0.54 -7.28 3.46
C PRO A 232 0.83 -6.65 3.77
N SER A 233 1.01 -6.23 5.01
CA SER A 233 2.24 -5.62 5.52
C SER A 233 2.65 -6.23 6.86
N PHE A 234 3.95 -6.42 7.05
CA PHE A 234 4.56 -6.99 8.25
C PHE A 234 5.77 -6.15 8.65
N HIS A 235 5.87 -5.86 9.94
CA HIS A 235 6.99 -5.13 10.53
C HIS A 235 7.36 -5.81 11.84
N PHE A 236 8.59 -6.30 11.91
CA PHE A 236 9.15 -6.94 13.09
C PHE A 236 10.21 -6.03 13.67
N ILE A 237 10.14 -5.77 14.97
CA ILE A 237 11.07 -4.88 15.68
C ILE A 237 11.67 -5.68 16.83
N TYR A 238 13.00 -5.73 16.88
CA TYR A 238 13.74 -6.34 17.97
C TYR A 238 14.63 -5.30 18.62
N ASN A 239 14.34 -5.03 19.89
CA ASN A 239 15.03 -4.03 20.68
C ASN A 239 15.85 -4.70 21.76
N ARG A 240 17.07 -4.19 21.98
CA ARG A 240 17.95 -4.58 23.08
C ARG A 240 18.49 -3.34 23.77
N SER A 241 18.36 -3.32 25.09
CA SER A 241 18.89 -2.24 25.94
C SER A 241 19.33 -2.79 27.31
N ARG A 242 20.06 -1.96 28.07
CA ARG A 242 20.55 -2.30 29.41
C ARG A 242 20.35 -1.14 30.40
N PRO A 243 19.10 -0.67 30.61
CA PRO A 243 18.82 0.41 31.53
C PRO A 243 19.01 -0.02 32.99
N ILE A 244 19.07 0.96 33.88
CA ILE A 244 18.88 0.80 35.32
C ILE A 244 17.37 0.74 35.57
N ILE A 245 16.94 -0.25 36.34
CA ILE A 245 15.55 -0.35 36.81
C ILE A 245 15.55 -0.02 38.30
N ALA A 246 14.77 1.00 38.68
CA ALA A 246 14.46 1.31 40.06
C ALA A 246 13.22 0.56 40.53
N THR A 247 13.33 -0.21 41.61
CA THR A 247 12.19 -0.90 42.25
C THR A 247 12.08 -0.45 43.70
N TYR A 248 10.92 0.07 44.11
CA TYR A 248 10.68 0.39 45.52
C TYR A 248 10.29 -0.89 46.27
N ASN A 249 11.06 -1.23 47.31
CA ASN A 249 10.74 -2.31 48.23
C ASN A 249 9.96 -1.73 49.42
N GLN A 250 8.70 -2.14 49.56
CA GLN A 250 7.80 -1.67 50.63
C GLN A 250 8.24 -2.13 52.02
N ASP A 251 8.83 -3.33 52.14
CA ASP A 251 9.22 -3.91 53.43
C ASP A 251 10.43 -3.20 54.05
N SER A 252 11.40 -2.82 53.20
CA SER A 252 12.61 -2.11 53.62
C SER A 252 12.50 -0.59 53.45
N ALA A 253 11.37 -0.08 52.96
CA ALA A 253 11.16 1.32 52.59
C ALA A 253 12.33 1.93 51.77
N ALA A 254 12.88 1.16 50.83
CA ALA A 254 14.10 1.51 50.10
C ALA A 254 13.98 1.21 48.60
N TYR A 255 14.67 2.01 47.79
CA TYR A 255 14.80 1.75 46.35
C TYR A 255 15.97 0.79 46.09
N ASN A 256 15.71 -0.22 45.26
CA ASN A 256 16.72 -1.13 44.73
C ASN A 256 16.97 -0.81 43.26
N PHE A 257 18.25 -0.70 42.88
CA PHE A 257 18.67 -0.40 41.52
C PHE A 257 19.37 -1.61 40.91
N HIS A 258 18.88 -2.04 39.75
CA HIS A 258 19.46 -3.17 39.04
C HIS A 258 19.66 -2.82 37.58
N VAL A 259 20.88 -3.03 37.07
CA VAL A 259 21.13 -3.03 35.63
C VAL A 259 20.59 -4.33 35.07
N LYS A 260 19.58 -4.24 34.20
CA LYS A 260 18.95 -5.42 33.61
C LYS A 260 19.04 -5.35 32.09
N SER A 261 19.46 -6.46 31.46
CA SER A 261 19.33 -6.56 30.01
C SER A 261 17.85 -6.74 29.66
N TYR A 262 17.31 -5.81 28.90
CA TYR A 262 15.95 -5.84 28.40
C TYR A 262 15.97 -6.12 26.90
N THR A 263 15.20 -7.12 26.50
CA THR A 263 14.96 -7.42 25.09
C THR A 263 13.47 -7.38 24.84
N ASN A 264 13.05 -6.69 23.79
CA ASN A 264 11.65 -6.61 23.41
C ASN A 264 11.47 -6.99 21.95
N LYS A 265 10.39 -7.72 21.67
CA LYS A 265 10.01 -8.16 20.33
C LYS A 265 8.63 -7.59 20.04
N ASP A 266 8.59 -6.62 19.14
CA ASP A 266 7.34 -6.05 18.68
C ASP A 266 7.02 -6.54 17.28
N ILE A 267 5.72 -6.62 17.01
CA ILE A 267 5.19 -6.96 15.70
C ILE A 267 4.09 -5.98 15.36
N ALA A 268 4.10 -5.47 14.14
CA ALA A 268 2.97 -4.77 13.54
C ALA A 268 2.62 -5.43 12.22
N THR A 269 1.35 -5.78 12.06
CA THR A 269 0.80 -6.35 10.83
C THR A 269 -0.36 -5.50 10.35
N GLY A 270 -0.59 -5.54 9.05
CA GLY A 270 -1.69 -4.81 8.43
C GLY A 270 -2.13 -5.46 7.14
N ILE A 271 -3.35 -5.13 6.74
CA ILE A 271 -3.88 -5.46 5.44
C ILE A 271 -4.66 -4.26 4.92
N ALA A 272 -4.40 -3.88 3.66
CA ALA A 272 -5.19 -2.90 2.95
C ALA A 272 -5.80 -3.51 1.68
N LEU A 273 -7.04 -3.14 1.38
CA LEU A 273 -7.78 -3.51 0.19
C LEU A 273 -8.10 -2.24 -0.58
N TYR A 274 -7.82 -2.24 -1.89
CA TYR A 274 -8.19 -1.16 -2.80
C TYR A 274 -9.02 -1.73 -3.95
N ALA A 275 -10.14 -1.07 -4.24
CA ALA A 275 -11.02 -1.43 -5.34
C ALA A 275 -11.33 -0.19 -6.19
N ASP A 276 -11.17 -0.34 -7.51
CA ASP A 276 -11.37 0.70 -8.52
C ASP A 276 -12.74 0.56 -9.20
N PHE A 277 -13.47 1.67 -9.26
CA PHE A 277 -14.79 1.77 -9.89
C PHE A 277 -14.84 2.83 -11.00
N GLY A 278 -13.75 3.00 -11.76
CA GLY A 278 -13.59 4.02 -12.78
C GLY A 278 -13.05 5.30 -12.15
N LEU A 279 -13.93 6.28 -11.92
CA LEU A 279 -13.53 7.58 -11.35
C LEU A 279 -13.36 7.55 -9.84
N PHE A 280 -13.62 6.43 -9.18
CA PHE A 280 -13.55 6.30 -7.72
C PHE A 280 -12.68 5.12 -7.34
N ASP A 281 -11.80 5.34 -6.38
CA ASP A 281 -11.12 4.26 -5.66
C ASP A 281 -11.69 4.18 -4.24
N ILE A 282 -11.99 2.98 -3.78
CA ILE A 282 -12.36 2.70 -2.40
C ILE A 282 -11.20 1.93 -1.76
N ALA A 283 -10.76 2.40 -0.60
CA ALA A 283 -9.73 1.75 0.20
C ALA A 283 -10.28 1.40 1.58
N LEU A 284 -9.98 0.19 2.05
CA LEU A 284 -10.22 -0.26 3.42
C LEU A 284 -8.91 -0.78 3.99
N HIS A 285 -8.58 -0.45 5.23
CA HIS A 285 -7.38 -0.98 5.88
C HIS A 285 -7.65 -1.34 7.34
N GLY A 286 -6.91 -2.33 7.82
CA GLY A 286 -6.86 -2.73 9.22
C GLY A 286 -5.42 -3.03 9.62
N ASN A 287 -5.09 -2.69 10.85
CA ASN A 287 -3.77 -2.92 11.43
C ASN A 287 -3.90 -3.50 12.83
N TYR A 288 -2.94 -4.35 13.19
CA TYR A 288 -2.81 -4.94 14.51
C TYR A 288 -1.34 -4.91 14.91
N ALA A 289 -1.03 -4.43 16.10
CA ALA A 289 0.33 -4.43 16.59
C ALA A 289 0.39 -4.83 18.06
N THR A 290 1.47 -5.54 18.41
CA THR A 290 1.90 -5.74 19.78
C THR A 290 3.18 -4.93 19.96
N LEU A 291 3.08 -3.81 20.67
CA LEU A 291 4.19 -2.90 20.96
C LEU A 291 4.38 -2.82 22.48
N MET A 292 5.60 -3.07 22.97
CA MET A 292 5.94 -3.05 24.40
C MET A 292 4.98 -3.90 25.25
N ASN A 293 4.67 -5.12 24.78
CA ASN A 293 3.69 -6.05 25.37
C ASN A 293 2.24 -5.52 25.47
N LYS A 294 1.92 -4.40 24.82
CA LYS A 294 0.55 -3.90 24.69
C LYS A 294 0.04 -4.12 23.28
N THR A 295 -1.19 -4.59 23.17
CA THR A 295 -1.85 -4.78 21.88
C THR A 295 -2.63 -3.53 21.51
N GLN A 296 -2.61 -3.20 20.22
CA GLN A 296 -3.39 -2.13 19.63
C GLN A 296 -3.90 -2.57 18.27
N ALA A 297 -5.13 -2.17 17.96
CA ALA A 297 -5.74 -2.41 16.66
C ALA A 297 -6.32 -1.10 16.14
N GLY A 298 -6.29 -0.95 14.82
CA GLY A 298 -6.85 0.20 14.13
C GLY A 298 -7.39 -0.20 12.77
N GLY A 299 -8.13 0.71 12.17
CA GLY A 299 -8.59 0.55 10.81
C GLY A 299 -9.19 1.84 10.29
N GLY A 300 -9.42 1.87 8.99
CA GLY A 300 -9.97 3.04 8.33
C GLY A 300 -10.44 2.72 6.93
N ALA A 301 -11.14 3.70 6.37
CA ALA A 301 -11.68 3.66 5.02
C ALA A 301 -11.38 4.98 4.32
N ALA A 302 -11.18 4.94 3.01
CA ALA A 302 -11.03 6.12 2.19
C ALA A 302 -11.77 5.94 0.85
N ILE A 303 -12.26 7.06 0.32
CA ILE A 303 -12.79 7.15 -1.04
C ILE A 303 -12.03 8.26 -1.73
N THR A 304 -11.42 7.95 -2.87
CA THR A 304 -10.70 8.92 -3.69
C THR A 304 -11.44 9.12 -5.00
N TRP A 305 -11.72 10.37 -5.35
CA TRP A 305 -12.37 10.74 -6.61
C TRP A 305 -11.36 11.34 -7.60
N PHE A 306 -11.40 10.85 -8.83
CA PHE A 306 -10.54 11.28 -9.93
C PHE A 306 -11.39 11.96 -11.02
N PRO A 307 -11.73 13.24 -10.87
CA PRO A 307 -12.64 13.94 -11.79
C PRO A 307 -12.19 13.87 -13.27
N SER A 308 -10.89 14.05 -13.52
CA SER A 308 -10.31 14.07 -14.88
C SER A 308 -9.97 12.68 -15.43
N GLY A 309 -9.87 11.67 -14.56
CA GLY A 309 -9.61 10.29 -14.97
C GLY A 309 -8.20 9.98 -15.51
N ASN A 310 -7.28 10.94 -15.41
CA ASN A 310 -5.86 10.86 -15.77
C ASN A 310 -4.98 11.40 -14.63
N LEU A 311 -3.66 11.15 -14.73
CA LEU A 311 -2.66 11.95 -14.05
C LEU A 311 -2.24 13.00 -15.07
N ASP A 312 -2.65 14.26 -14.91
CA ASP A 312 -2.16 15.34 -15.77
C ASP A 312 -0.62 15.38 -15.67
N TYR A 313 0.06 15.19 -16.80
CA TYR A 313 1.47 15.52 -17.02
C TYR A 313 1.55 16.57 -18.11
#